data_AF-A0A839XGV3-F1
#
_entry.id   AF-A0A839XGV3-F1
#
_cell.length_a   1.000
_cell.length_b   1.000
_cell.length_c   1.000
_cell.angle_alpha   90.00
_cell.angle_beta   90.00
_cell.angle_gamma   90.00
#
_symmetry.space_group_name_H-M   'P 1'
#
loop_
_entity.id
_entity.type
_entity.pdbx_description
1 polymer ?
#
loop_
_entity_poly.entity_id
_entity_poly.type
_entity_poly.pdbx_seq_one_letter_code
_entity_poly.pdbx_strand_id
1 'polypeptide(L)' 'MARTAHYRAADTDSAPAITVRDDRGIPVTELELQHDVDGPNDIDGELLAAGFNRSADWSKVDDGWVAPVVPAD' A
#
# COMPACT_ATOMS: atom_id res chain seq x y z
N MET A 1 -2.83 16.61 1.40
CA MET A 1 -3.44 15.78 2.45
C MET A 1 -2.54 14.58 2.64
N ALA A 2 -2.18 14.25 3.88
CA ALA A 2 -1.36 13.07 4.14
C ALA A 2 -2.20 11.82 3.88
N ARG A 3 -1.68 10.89 3.09
CA ARG A 3 -2.29 9.59 2.84
C ARG A 3 -1.33 8.51 3.28
N THR A 4 -1.86 7.36 3.64
CA THR A 4 -1.06 6.23 4.08
C THR A 4 -1.46 5.02 3.27
N ALA A 5 -0.51 4.41 2.58
CA ALA A 5 -0.66 3.10 2.00
C ALA A 5 -0.37 2.06 3.08
N HIS A 6 -1.26 1.09 3.21
CA HIS A 6 -1.08 -0.11 4.00
C HIS A 6 -1.05 -1.28 3.03
N TYR A 7 0.12 -1.90 2.92
CA TYR A 7 0.26 -3.16 2.22
C TYR A 7 0.11 -4.30 3.23
N ARG A 8 -0.84 -5.18 2.96
CA ARG A 8 -1.03 -6.44 3.67
C ARG A 8 -0.42 -7.56 2.82
N ALA A 9 0.52 -8.30 3.39
CA ALA A 9 1.05 -9.49 2.75
C ALA A 9 -0.04 -10.53 2.50
N ALA A 10 0.23 -11.45 1.58
CA ALA A 10 -0.57 -12.64 1.45
C ALA A 10 -0.59 -13.39 2.78
N ASP A 11 -1.77 -13.85 3.19
CA ASP A 11 -1.94 -14.79 4.30
C ASP A 11 -2.67 -16.04 3.76
N THR A 12 -2.74 -17.08 4.59
CA THR A 12 -3.34 -18.39 4.28
C THR A 12 -4.74 -18.28 3.68
N ASP A 13 -5.51 -17.25 4.08
CA ASP A 13 -6.91 -17.04 3.69
C ASP A 13 -7.13 -15.77 2.84
N SER A 14 -6.08 -15.06 2.42
CA SER A 14 -6.24 -13.75 1.75
C SER A 14 -5.12 -13.41 0.80
N ALA A 15 -5.51 -12.90 -0.37
CA ALA A 15 -4.58 -12.32 -1.34
C ALA A 15 -3.89 -11.06 -0.75
N PRO A 16 -2.65 -10.78 -1.19
CA PRO A 16 -1.97 -9.54 -0.84
C PRO A 16 -2.77 -8.35 -1.37
N ALA A 17 -2.80 -7.26 -0.62
CA ALA A 17 -3.58 -6.08 -0.99
C ALA A 17 -2.93 -4.79 -0.48
N ILE A 18 -3.17 -3.69 -1.18
CA ILE A 18 -2.81 -2.34 -0.73
C ILE A 18 -4.08 -1.56 -0.50
N THR A 19 -4.23 -1.00 0.69
CA THR A 19 -5.27 -0.02 0.99
C THR A 19 -4.63 1.34 1.20
N VAL A 20 -5.02 2.34 0.41
CA VAL A 20 -4.65 3.74 0.63
C VAL A 20 -5.74 4.41 1.45
N ARG A 21 -5.37 4.99 2.58
CA ARG A 21 -6.28 5.71 3.49
C ARG A 21 -5.94 7.19 3.55
N ASP A 22 -6.95 8.02 3.78
CA ASP A 22 -6.77 9.45 4.06
C ASP A 22 -6.29 9.70 5.51
N ASP A 23 -6.15 10.97 5.89
CA ASP A 23 -5.72 11.40 7.24
C ASP A 23 -6.71 11.03 8.35
N ARG A 24 -7.94 10.63 7.99
CA ARG A 24 -8.99 10.18 8.91
C ARG A 24 -9.07 8.65 8.99
N GLY A 25 -8.20 7.94 8.26
CA GLY A 25 -8.19 6.48 8.17
C GLY A 25 -9.26 5.92 7.24
N ILE A 26 -9.92 6.75 6.43
CA ILE A 26 -10.96 6.31 5.49
C ILE A 26 -10.27 5.74 4.24
N PRO A 27 -10.64 4.53 3.77
CA PRO A 27 -10.09 3.98 2.54
C PRO A 27 -10.50 4.84 1.34
N VAL A 28 -9.50 5.28 0.58
CA VAL A 28 -9.64 6.04 -0.67
C VAL A 28 -9.54 5.10 -1.87
N THR A 29 -8.64 4.12 -1.78
CA THR A 29 -8.36 3.12 -2.81
C THR A 29 -8.00 1.81 -2.15
N GLU A 30 -8.42 0.70 -2.77
CA GLU A 30 -7.99 -0.65 -2.44
C GLU A 30 -7.59 -1.38 -3.73
N LEU A 31 -6.44 -2.03 -3.70
CA LEU A 31 -5.84 -2.74 -4.82
C LEU A 31 -5.55 -4.16 -4.35
N GLU A 32 -6.18 -5.14 -4.98
CA GLU A 32 -5.79 -6.54 -4.81
C GLU A 32 -4.57 -6.82 -5.68
N LEU A 33 -3.51 -7.36 -5.09
CA LEU A 33 -2.27 -7.65 -5.77
C LEU A 33 -2.22 -9.11 -6.22
N GLN A 34 -1.47 -9.35 -7.28
CA GLN A 34 -1.13 -10.72 -7.68
C GLN A 34 -0.24 -11.37 -6.62
N HIS A 35 -0.35 -12.69 -6.49
CA HIS A 35 0.28 -13.48 -5.42
C HIS A 35 1.82 -13.46 -5.43
N ASP A 36 2.44 -12.93 -6.50
CA ASP A 36 3.89 -12.88 -6.69
C ASP A 36 4.52 -11.60 -6.09
N VAL A 37 3.72 -10.73 -5.45
CA VAL A 37 4.23 -9.53 -4.76
C VAL A 37 4.60 -9.88 -3.31
N ASP A 38 5.89 -10.11 -3.09
CA ASP A 38 6.44 -10.55 -1.79
C ASP A 38 7.07 -9.43 -0.94
N GLY A 39 7.06 -8.17 -1.41
CA GLY A 39 7.69 -7.11 -0.63
C GLY A 39 7.54 -5.66 -1.10
N PRO A 40 7.99 -4.71 -0.25
CA PRO A 40 7.85 -3.26 -0.42
C PRO A 40 8.38 -2.70 -1.74
N ASN A 41 9.36 -3.35 -2.37
CA ASN A 41 9.96 -2.87 -3.62
C ASN A 41 9.06 -3.14 -4.84
N ASP A 42 8.26 -4.20 -4.81
CA ASP A 42 7.37 -4.59 -5.92
C ASP A 42 6.04 -3.81 -5.87
N ILE A 43 5.74 -3.19 -4.72
CA ILE A 43 4.51 -2.43 -4.46
C ILE A 43 4.56 -1.01 -5.02
N ASP A 44 5.74 -0.41 -5.10
CA ASP A 44 5.87 0.99 -5.55
C ASP A 44 5.36 1.16 -6.99
N GLY A 45 5.47 0.14 -7.84
CA GLY A 45 4.90 0.13 -9.20
C GLY A 45 3.36 0.12 -9.22
N GLU A 46 2.74 -0.69 -8.36
CA GLU A 46 1.29 -0.78 -8.23
C GLU A 46 0.69 0.49 -7.61
N LEU A 47 1.37 1.08 -6.62
CA LEU A 47 1.02 2.40 -6.09
C LEU A 47 1.07 3.47 -7.17
N LEU A 48 2.13 3.49 -7.98
CA LEU A 48 2.28 4.45 -9.07
C LEU A 48 1.18 4.28 -10.12
N ALA A 49 0.86 3.04 -10.50
CA ALA A 49 -0.25 2.73 -11.40
C ALA A 49 -1.61 3.20 -10.85
N ALA A 50 -1.77 3.17 -9.52
CA ALA A 50 -2.93 3.72 -8.82
C ALA A 50 -2.90 5.24 -8.61
N GLY A 51 -1.87 5.94 -9.11
CA GLY A 51 -1.72 7.39 -9.03
C GLY A 51 -1.13 7.87 -7.69
N PHE A 52 -0.32 7.05 -7.03
CA PHE A 52 0.32 7.37 -5.76
C PHE A 52 1.83 7.15 -5.81
N ASN A 53 2.57 8.05 -5.19
CA ASN A 53 4.00 7.89 -4.92
C ASN A 53 4.24 7.79 -3.42
N ARG A 54 5.16 6.90 -3.04
CA ARG A 54 5.64 6.81 -1.67
C ARG A 54 6.50 8.02 -1.31
N SER A 55 6.22 8.64 -0.16
CA SER A 55 6.96 9.82 0.31
C SER A 55 7.99 9.53 1.41
N ALA A 56 8.00 8.31 1.97
CA ALA A 56 8.99 7.87 2.95
C ALA A 56 9.15 6.34 2.96
N ASP A 57 10.09 5.80 3.73
CA ASP A 57 10.31 4.35 3.80
C ASP A 57 9.16 3.55 4.39
N TRP A 58 8.95 2.35 3.81
CA TRP A 58 8.01 1.37 4.34
C TRP A 58 8.43 0.99 5.76
N SER A 59 7.47 1.09 6.66
CA SER A 59 7.61 0.67 8.05
C SER A 59 6.87 -0.64 8.24
N LYS A 60 7.54 -1.65 8.79
CA LYS A 60 6.94 -2.95 9.07
C LYS A 60 5.93 -2.84 10.22
N VAL A 61 4.77 -3.46 10.06
CA VAL A 61 3.69 -3.59 11.05
C VAL A 61 3.28 -5.06 11.19
N ASP A 62 2.36 -5.36 12.11
CA ASP A 62 1.99 -6.72 12.48
C ASP A 62 1.49 -7.58 11.30
N ASP A 63 0.76 -6.97 10.35
CA ASP A 63 0.11 -7.64 9.22
C ASP A 63 0.70 -7.24 7.85
N GLY A 64 1.84 -6.54 7.84
CA GLY A 64 2.49 -6.12 6.61
C GLY A 64 3.35 -4.86 6.77
N TRP A 65 3.08 -3.85 5.93
CA TRP A 65 3.87 -2.63 5.89
C TRP A 65 3.00 -1.40 5.65
N VAL A 66 3.43 -0.27 6.20
CA VAL A 66 2.79 1.03 5.98
C VAL A 66 3.80 2.05 5.48
N ALA A 67 3.36 2.92 4.57
CA ALA A 67 4.15 4.05 4.11
C ALA A 67 3.26 5.26 3.85
N PRO A 68 3.73 6.48 4.18
CA PRO A 68 3.06 7.68 3.72
C PRO A 68 3.18 7.80 2.20
N VAL A 69 2.08 8.20 1.56
CA VAL A 69 1.98 8.37 0.11
C VAL A 69 1.39 9.74 -0.24
N VAL A 70 1.74 10.21 -1.43
CA VAL A 70 1.22 11.43 -2.06
C VAL A 70 0.68 11.10 -3.44
N PRO A 71 -0.21 11.91 -4.04
CA PRO A 71 -0.58 11.76 -5.44
C PRO A 71 0.66 11.76 -6.34
N ALA A 72 0.69 10.88 -7.34
CA ALA A 72 1.65 10.94 -8.43
C ALA A 72 1.14 12.00 -9.43
N ASP A 73 1.82 13.14 -9.52
CA ASP A 73 1.62 14.15 -10.56
C ASP A 73 2.18 13.68 -11.93
#